data_AF-K7L2M8-F1
#
_entry.id   AF-K7L2M8-F1
#
_cell.length_a   1.000
_cell.length_b   1.000
_cell.length_c   1.000
_cell.angle_alpha   90.00
_cell.angle_beta   90.00
_cell.angle_gamma   90.00
#
_symmetry.space_group_name_H-M   'P 1'
#
loop_
_entity.id
_entity.type
_entity.pdbx_description
1 polymer ?
#
loop_
_entity_poly.entity_id
_entity_poly.type
_entity_poly.pdbx_seq_one_letter_code
_entity_poly.pdbx_strand_id
1 'polypeptide(L)'
;MIRFRRGHLCRTFWRSCTMEILCGAQQLLVMKRDEKECMTLSSACHGDVNWYLLIDVGFFVCFNSFLSLLTIMPMRIAMTIWRLLKTRKFKRPSTIELSDFGCFLIMACGVIVLQQIDISLIYHMIRGQATIKLYVIYNMLEIFDKLCQNFIGDVLPMLFHSAEELARCPPETESMKFWIWRFISDQVLAVVASIVHSFILLVQAITLSACIVSHYNALPALLVSNNFAEIKSYVFKGYSRDNVHSMVYSDSIERFHISAFILFVLAQNILEAEGPWFGSFISNILLVYLFEMGIDIIKHSFIAKFNNIAPIAYSEFLEVLCKQTLHMQTEGAKKKLTFVPLAPACVVIRVLAPVYAANLPYNPLRWRLFWILLFSAITYIMLTSLKVLIGMVLQKHARWYVNRCQRRKQHLHAD
;
A
#
# COMPACT_ATOMS: atom_id res chain seq x y z
N MET A 1 4.52 37.24 -9.45
CA MET A 1 3.83 36.52 -8.35
C MET A 1 2.63 35.77 -8.94
N ILE A 2 2.87 34.62 -9.59
CA ILE A 2 1.82 33.85 -10.29
C ILE A 2 1.39 32.70 -9.37
N ARG A 3 0.16 32.79 -8.86
CA ARG A 3 -0.45 31.85 -7.91
C ARG A 3 -0.97 30.64 -8.70
N PHE A 4 -0.34 29.49 -8.53
CA PHE A 4 -0.72 28.21 -9.14
C PHE A 4 -2.17 27.79 -8.77
N ARG A 5 -3.10 27.89 -9.73
CA ARG A 5 -4.37 27.14 -9.75
C ARG A 5 -4.15 25.81 -10.49
N ARG A 6 -3.65 24.76 -9.82
CA ARG A 6 -3.57 23.39 -10.40
C ARG A 6 -4.52 22.36 -9.76
N GLY A 7 -5.21 22.70 -8.65
CA GLY A 7 -6.13 21.79 -7.96
C GLY A 7 -7.58 21.78 -8.46
N HIS A 8 -7.96 22.70 -9.35
CA HIS A 8 -9.35 22.81 -9.82
C HIS A 8 -9.63 21.88 -11.01
N LEU A 9 -8.68 21.74 -11.95
CA LEU A 9 -8.90 21.05 -13.22
C LEU A 9 -9.14 19.54 -13.05
N CYS A 10 -8.33 18.89 -12.20
CA CYS A 10 -8.49 17.47 -11.88
C CYS A 10 -9.81 17.19 -11.14
N ARG A 11 -10.22 18.09 -10.24
CA ARG A 11 -11.54 18.00 -9.56
C ARG A 11 -12.70 18.16 -10.53
N THR A 12 -12.61 19.05 -11.53
CA THR A 12 -13.67 19.21 -12.54
C THR A 12 -13.74 18.05 -13.53
N PHE A 13 -12.61 17.51 -13.97
CA PHE A 13 -12.57 16.41 -14.93
C PHE A 13 -13.17 15.13 -14.33
N TRP A 14 -12.74 14.76 -13.11
CA TRP A 14 -13.30 13.61 -12.41
C TRP A 14 -14.76 13.83 -12.00
N ARG A 15 -15.16 15.05 -11.59
CA ARG A 15 -16.58 15.37 -11.37
C ARG A 15 -17.44 15.16 -12.61
N SER A 16 -16.94 15.50 -13.79
CA SER A 16 -17.65 15.26 -15.06
C SER A 16 -17.81 13.77 -15.34
N CYS A 17 -16.74 12.98 -15.22
CA CYS A 17 -16.81 11.52 -15.44
C CYS A 17 -17.70 10.81 -14.41
N THR A 18 -17.65 11.20 -13.13
CA THR A 18 -18.53 10.62 -12.09
C THR A 18 -20.00 10.96 -12.35
N MET A 19 -20.31 12.19 -12.78
CA MET A 19 -21.68 12.60 -13.13
C MET A 19 -22.20 11.87 -14.38
N GLU A 20 -21.38 11.66 -15.40
CA GLU A 20 -21.78 10.95 -16.63
C GLU A 20 -21.99 9.45 -16.39
N ILE A 21 -21.13 8.79 -15.59
CA ILE A 21 -21.26 7.36 -15.26
C ILE A 21 -22.47 7.11 -14.34
N LEU A 22 -22.71 7.97 -13.35
CA LEU A 22 -23.91 7.86 -12.50
C LEU A 22 -25.19 8.19 -13.26
N CYS A 23 -25.19 9.17 -14.17
CA CYS A 23 -26.36 9.49 -15.00
C CYS A 23 -26.69 8.35 -15.97
N GLY A 24 -25.68 7.69 -16.54
CA GLY A 24 -25.85 6.47 -17.36
C GLY A 24 -26.38 5.27 -16.56
N ALA A 25 -25.93 5.08 -15.32
CA ALA A 25 -26.49 4.06 -14.42
C ALA A 25 -27.94 4.38 -13.99
N GLN A 26 -28.30 5.67 -13.92
CA GLN A 26 -29.64 6.15 -13.59
C GLN A 26 -30.66 5.87 -14.70
N GLN A 27 -30.23 5.80 -15.96
CA GLN A 27 -31.07 5.44 -17.11
C GLN A 27 -31.43 3.95 -17.15
N LEU A 28 -30.64 3.07 -16.53
CA LEU A 28 -30.91 1.63 -16.43
C LEU A 28 -31.89 1.24 -15.31
N LEU A 29 -32.19 2.16 -14.39
CA LEU A 29 -33.18 1.99 -13.32
C LEU A 29 -34.35 2.95 -13.49
N VAL A 30 -35.03 2.85 -14.64
CA VAL A 30 -36.39 3.38 -14.77
C VAL A 30 -37.31 2.49 -13.95
N MET A 31 -37.61 2.92 -12.72
CA MET A 31 -38.90 2.70 -12.06
C MET A 31 -38.98 3.62 -10.85
N LYS A 32 -39.70 4.75 -11.07
CA LYS A 32 -40.47 5.53 -10.10
C LYS A 32 -39.65 6.12 -8.94
N ARG A 33 -39.31 7.42 -8.99
CA ARG A 33 -38.67 8.07 -7.84
C ARG A 33 -39.06 9.55 -7.72
N ASP A 34 -39.64 9.88 -6.57
CA ASP A 34 -40.04 11.22 -6.11
C ASP A 34 -38.85 12.19 -6.03
N GLU A 35 -39.10 13.47 -6.31
CA GLU A 35 -38.14 14.59 -6.25
C GLU A 35 -37.37 14.70 -4.92
N LYS A 36 -37.98 14.26 -3.81
CA LYS A 36 -37.34 14.24 -2.49
C LYS A 36 -36.20 13.23 -2.38
N GLU A 37 -36.31 12.06 -3.03
CA GLU A 37 -35.23 11.05 -3.07
C GLU A 37 -34.06 11.49 -3.96
N CYS A 38 -34.32 12.28 -5.01
CA CYS A 38 -33.27 12.85 -5.86
C CYS A 38 -32.43 13.90 -5.11
N MET A 39 -33.06 14.71 -4.25
CA MET A 39 -32.38 15.71 -3.42
C MET A 39 -31.58 15.07 -2.26
N THR A 40 -32.01 13.91 -1.76
CA THR A 40 -31.23 13.11 -0.81
C THR A 40 -30.07 12.39 -1.48
N LEU A 41 -30.22 11.94 -2.73
CA LEU A 41 -29.11 11.40 -3.52
C LEU A 41 -28.06 12.47 -3.86
N SER A 42 -28.50 13.68 -4.19
CA SER A 42 -27.63 14.81 -4.52
C SER A 42 -26.86 15.33 -3.29
N SER A 43 -27.49 15.35 -2.11
CA SER A 43 -26.83 15.69 -0.85
C SER A 43 -25.94 14.55 -0.32
N ALA A 44 -26.28 13.28 -0.57
CA ALA A 44 -25.37 12.15 -0.39
C ALA A 44 -24.11 12.32 -1.26
N CYS A 45 -24.25 12.67 -2.55
CA CYS A 45 -23.14 12.97 -3.47
C CYS A 45 -22.21 14.12 -3.02
N HIS A 46 -22.68 15.04 -2.19
CA HIS A 46 -21.82 16.06 -1.57
C HIS A 46 -21.12 15.59 -0.29
N GLY A 47 -21.70 14.62 0.42
CA GLY A 47 -21.05 13.85 1.50
C GLY A 47 -20.06 12.78 0.98
N ASP A 48 -20.23 12.33 -0.26
CA ASP A 48 -19.53 11.21 -0.91
C ASP A 48 -18.07 11.50 -1.30
N VAL A 49 -17.56 12.73 -1.17
CA VAL A 49 -16.15 13.02 -1.52
C VAL A 49 -15.17 12.62 -0.40
N ASN A 50 -15.67 12.42 0.83
CA ASN A 50 -14.80 12.25 1.99
C ASN A 50 -14.13 10.88 2.04
N TRP A 51 -14.78 9.83 1.52
CA TRP A 51 -14.21 8.50 1.52
C TRP A 51 -13.09 8.36 0.48
N TYR A 52 -13.23 8.95 -0.71
CA TYR A 52 -12.12 8.99 -1.70
C TYR A 52 -10.91 9.70 -1.12
N LEU A 53 -11.14 10.87 -0.50
CA LEU A 53 -10.06 11.63 0.13
C LEU A 53 -9.38 10.82 1.25
N LEU A 54 -10.15 10.04 2.01
CA LEU A 54 -9.61 9.16 3.04
C LEU A 54 -8.71 8.08 2.45
N ILE A 55 -9.16 7.42 1.38
CA ILE A 55 -8.38 6.37 0.70
C ILE A 55 -7.11 6.97 0.08
N ASP A 56 -7.20 8.13 -0.58
CA ASP A 56 -6.05 8.79 -1.18
C ASP A 56 -5.00 9.21 -0.13
N VAL A 57 -5.46 9.78 0.99
CA VAL A 57 -4.55 10.12 2.11
C VAL A 57 -3.96 8.84 2.71
N GLY A 58 -4.74 7.78 2.87
CA GLY A 58 -4.29 6.46 3.30
C GLY A 58 -3.20 5.90 2.38
N PHE A 59 -3.38 5.97 1.07
CA PHE A 59 -2.39 5.58 0.08
C PHE A 59 -1.07 6.33 0.27
N PHE A 60 -1.10 7.66 0.45
CA PHE A 60 0.11 8.44 0.69
C PHE A 60 0.77 8.14 2.05
N VAL A 61 -0.01 7.77 3.08
CA VAL A 61 0.53 7.29 4.35
C VAL A 61 1.28 5.97 4.14
N CYS A 62 0.67 5.01 3.42
CA CYS A 62 1.30 3.74 3.06
C CYS A 62 2.59 3.97 2.26
N PHE A 63 2.55 4.84 1.25
CA PHE A 63 3.70 5.15 0.42
C PHE A 63 4.83 5.82 1.21
N ASN A 64 4.52 6.75 2.12
CA ASN A 64 5.53 7.33 3.01
C ASN A 64 6.15 6.30 3.96
N SER A 65 5.36 5.35 4.47
CA SER A 65 5.84 4.23 5.30
C SER A 65 6.80 3.34 4.50
N PHE A 66 6.42 2.96 3.28
CA PHE A 66 7.25 2.21 2.34
C PHE A 66 8.58 2.92 2.04
N LEU A 67 8.56 4.21 1.73
CA LEU A 67 9.79 4.98 1.53
C LEU A 67 10.63 5.06 2.81
N SER A 68 10.00 5.08 3.98
CA SER A 68 10.70 5.02 5.27
C SER A 68 11.53 3.76 5.43
N LEU A 69 10.94 2.63 5.06
CA LEU A 69 11.57 1.33 5.08
C LEU A 69 12.79 1.28 4.16
N LEU A 70 12.69 1.86 2.96
CA LEU A 70 13.78 1.88 1.98
C LEU A 70 14.88 2.91 2.29
N THR A 71 14.57 4.04 2.93
CA THR A 71 15.56 5.11 3.11
C THR A 71 16.05 5.27 4.55
N ILE A 72 15.15 5.33 5.54
CA ILE A 72 15.51 5.65 6.93
C ILE A 72 16.11 4.43 7.62
N MET A 73 15.51 3.25 7.44
CA MET A 73 15.97 2.04 8.13
C MET A 73 17.42 1.67 7.76
N PRO A 74 17.84 1.63 6.46
CA PRO A 74 19.23 1.37 6.11
C PRO A 74 20.19 2.46 6.62
N MET A 75 19.75 3.73 6.62
CA MET A 75 20.55 4.83 7.16
C MET A 75 20.87 4.63 8.64
N ARG A 76 19.86 4.26 9.44
CA ARG A 76 20.02 4.01 10.88
C ARG A 76 20.96 2.85 11.15
N ILE A 77 20.80 1.75 10.41
CA ILE A 77 21.69 0.58 10.51
C ILE A 77 23.12 0.97 10.14
N ALA A 78 23.31 1.71 9.05
CA ALA A 78 24.63 2.19 8.63
C ALA A 78 25.27 3.12 9.69
N MET A 79 24.50 4.03 10.30
CA MET A 79 24.97 4.87 11.41
C MET A 79 25.36 4.05 12.63
N THR A 80 24.59 3.01 12.98
CA THR A 80 24.90 2.10 14.10
C THR A 80 26.18 1.30 13.84
N ILE A 81 26.35 0.76 12.62
CA ILE A 81 27.58 0.06 12.21
C ILE A 81 28.77 1.02 12.22
N TRP A 82 28.62 2.23 11.68
CA TRP A 82 29.67 3.25 11.69
C TRP A 82 30.09 3.64 13.10
N ARG A 83 29.12 3.80 14.02
CA ARG A 83 29.38 4.06 15.44
C ARG A 83 30.17 2.92 16.07
N LEU A 84 29.78 1.67 15.82
CA LEU A 84 30.47 0.48 16.32
C LEU A 84 31.91 0.39 15.81
N LEU A 85 32.12 0.63 14.51
CA LEU A 85 33.45 0.63 13.89
C LEU A 85 34.36 1.72 14.49
N LYS A 86 33.81 2.92 14.76
CA LYS A 86 34.59 4.06 15.27
C LYS A 86 34.94 3.93 16.76
N THR A 87 34.01 3.46 17.60
CA THR A 87 34.22 3.42 19.05
C THR A 87 34.77 2.08 19.55
N ARG A 88 34.71 1.00 18.74
CA ARG A 88 35.07 -0.39 19.09
C ARG A 88 34.49 -0.90 20.43
N LYS A 89 33.54 -0.19 21.01
CA LYS A 89 32.85 -0.55 22.24
C LYS A 89 31.46 -1.06 21.87
N PHE A 90 31.20 -2.33 22.16
CA PHE A 90 29.87 -2.92 22.06
C PHE A 90 28.98 -2.30 23.14
N LYS A 91 28.25 -1.24 22.78
CA LYS A 91 27.13 -0.76 23.57
C LYS A 91 25.92 -1.64 23.28
N ARG A 92 25.14 -1.97 24.31
CA ARG A 92 23.91 -2.74 24.18
C ARG A 92 22.98 -2.10 23.14
N PRO A 93 22.43 -2.88 22.19
CA PRO A 93 21.53 -2.34 21.18
C PRO A 93 20.23 -1.86 21.84
N SER A 94 19.78 -0.68 21.44
CA SER A 94 18.49 -0.13 21.87
C SER A 94 17.31 -0.88 21.21
N THR A 95 16.11 -0.77 21.79
CA THR A 95 14.87 -1.35 21.23
C THR A 95 14.68 -1.01 19.75
N ILE A 96 14.94 0.25 19.37
CA ILE A 96 14.80 0.73 17.99
C ILE A 96 15.84 0.06 17.08
N GLU A 97 17.09 -0.08 17.54
CA GLU A 97 18.15 -0.73 16.76
C GLU A 97 17.88 -2.24 16.56
N LEU A 98 17.32 -2.94 17.56
CA LEU A 98 16.94 -4.36 17.43
C LEU A 98 15.75 -4.55 16.48
N SER A 99 14.73 -3.70 16.57
CA SER A 99 13.57 -3.71 15.67
C SER A 99 13.96 -3.42 14.23
N ASP A 100 14.78 -2.38 14.00
CA ASP A 100 15.30 -2.03 12.67
C ASP A 100 16.15 -3.18 12.09
N PHE A 101 16.96 -3.86 12.92
CA PHE A 101 17.72 -5.04 12.51
C PHE A 101 16.82 -6.23 12.15
N GLY A 102 15.77 -6.49 12.93
CA GLY A 102 14.78 -7.54 12.64
C GLY A 102 14.07 -7.31 11.30
N CYS A 103 13.63 -6.07 11.03
CA CYS A 103 13.03 -5.70 9.74
C CYS A 103 14.03 -5.81 8.56
N PHE A 104 15.29 -5.43 8.78
CA PHE A 104 16.34 -5.59 7.77
C PHE A 104 16.59 -7.05 7.43
N LEU A 105 16.65 -7.94 8.43
CA LEU A 105 16.78 -9.38 8.21
C LEU A 105 15.59 -9.95 7.43
N ILE A 106 14.35 -9.56 7.77
CA ILE A 106 13.15 -9.97 7.03
C ILE A 106 13.26 -9.58 5.56
N MET A 107 13.59 -8.31 5.28
CA MET A 107 13.74 -7.84 3.90
C MET A 107 14.90 -8.52 3.17
N ALA A 108 16.06 -8.67 3.81
CA ALA A 108 17.22 -9.29 3.19
C ALA A 108 16.92 -10.75 2.80
N CYS A 109 16.36 -11.54 3.72
CA CYS A 109 15.95 -12.91 3.45
C CYS A 109 14.88 -12.97 2.34
N GLY A 110 13.86 -12.10 2.41
CA GLY A 110 12.81 -12.01 1.41
C GLY A 110 13.35 -11.74 0.00
N VAL A 111 14.19 -10.71 -0.16
CA VAL A 111 14.80 -10.36 -1.45
C VAL A 111 15.70 -11.49 -1.95
N ILE A 112 16.54 -12.10 -1.10
CA ILE A 112 17.41 -13.21 -1.50
C ILE A 112 16.59 -14.38 -2.04
N VAL A 113 15.55 -14.80 -1.32
CA VAL A 113 14.68 -15.92 -1.75
C VAL A 113 13.94 -15.57 -3.03
N LEU A 114 13.32 -14.38 -3.12
CA LEU A 114 12.61 -13.94 -4.32
C LEU A 114 13.54 -13.85 -5.54
N GLN A 115 14.82 -13.50 -5.35
CA GLN A 115 15.80 -13.42 -6.44
C GLN A 115 16.13 -14.80 -7.04
N GLN A 116 16.00 -15.88 -6.27
CA GLN A 116 16.17 -17.26 -6.77
C GLN A 116 14.96 -17.76 -7.57
N ILE A 117 13.84 -17.05 -7.56
CA ILE A 117 12.63 -17.45 -8.27
C ILE A 117 12.69 -16.94 -9.71
N ASP A 118 12.59 -17.86 -10.67
CA ASP A 118 12.52 -17.56 -12.09
C ASP A 118 11.14 -17.05 -12.49
N ILE A 119 11.04 -15.74 -12.74
CA ILE A 119 9.79 -15.06 -13.14
C ILE A 119 9.25 -15.66 -14.45
N SER A 120 10.12 -15.94 -15.43
CA SER A 120 9.73 -16.47 -16.73
C SER A 120 9.06 -17.85 -16.61
N LEU A 121 9.51 -18.71 -15.70
CA LEU A 121 8.91 -20.03 -15.48
C LEU A 121 7.47 -19.90 -14.96
N ILE A 122 7.26 -19.06 -13.95
CA ILE A 122 5.93 -18.80 -13.38
C ILE A 122 5.03 -18.17 -14.45
N TYR A 123 5.56 -17.21 -15.23
CA TYR A 123 4.84 -16.57 -16.32
C TYR A 123 4.39 -17.58 -17.39
N HIS A 124 5.28 -18.47 -17.86
CA HIS A 124 4.92 -19.51 -18.83
C HIS A 124 3.92 -20.52 -18.27
N MET A 125 4.05 -20.89 -16.99
CA MET A 125 3.09 -21.77 -16.32
C MET A 125 1.69 -21.15 -16.26
N ILE A 126 1.61 -19.85 -15.94
CA ILE A 126 0.36 -19.09 -15.89
C ILE A 126 -0.26 -18.95 -17.29
N ARG A 127 0.55 -18.61 -18.30
CA ARG A 127 0.07 -18.43 -19.69
C ARG A 127 -0.45 -19.73 -20.31
N GLY A 128 0.04 -20.88 -19.86
CA GLY A 128 -0.44 -22.19 -20.29
C GLY A 128 -1.80 -22.60 -19.69
N GLN A 129 -2.36 -21.84 -18.74
CA GLN A 129 -3.66 -22.14 -18.14
C GLN A 129 -4.81 -21.51 -18.93
N ALA A 130 -5.99 -22.15 -18.83
CA ALA A 130 -7.21 -21.55 -19.34
C ALA A 130 -7.57 -20.26 -18.57
N THR A 131 -8.08 -19.24 -19.24
CA THR A 131 -8.48 -17.95 -18.64
C THR A 131 -9.42 -18.14 -17.44
N ILE A 132 -10.29 -19.15 -17.50
CA ILE A 132 -11.20 -19.51 -16.40
C ILE A 132 -10.42 -19.95 -15.14
N LYS A 133 -9.40 -20.79 -15.30
CA LYS A 133 -8.59 -21.23 -14.17
C LYS A 133 -7.78 -20.07 -13.58
N LEU A 134 -7.33 -19.14 -14.43
CA LEU A 134 -6.54 -18.01 -14.01
C LEU A 134 -7.31 -17.04 -13.09
N TYR A 135 -8.58 -16.76 -13.38
CA TYR A 135 -9.39 -15.91 -12.48
C TYR A 135 -9.56 -16.55 -11.10
N VAL A 136 -9.76 -17.87 -11.04
CA VAL A 136 -9.92 -18.58 -9.75
C VAL A 136 -8.65 -18.43 -8.93
N ILE A 137 -7.49 -18.64 -9.57
CA ILE A 137 -6.19 -18.52 -8.90
C ILE A 137 -5.97 -17.09 -8.40
N TYR A 138 -6.26 -16.06 -9.22
CA TYR A 138 -6.11 -14.67 -8.80
C TYR A 138 -6.98 -14.32 -7.59
N ASN A 139 -8.26 -14.69 -7.62
CA ASN A 139 -9.18 -14.47 -6.50
C ASN A 139 -8.72 -15.20 -5.22
N MET A 140 -8.20 -16.43 -5.35
CA MET A 140 -7.64 -17.16 -4.21
C MET A 140 -6.38 -16.48 -3.64
N LEU A 141 -5.49 -15.99 -4.52
CA LEU A 141 -4.30 -15.25 -4.10
C LEU A 141 -4.66 -13.95 -3.38
N GLU A 142 -5.73 -13.27 -3.77
CA GLU A 142 -6.22 -12.08 -3.07
C GLU A 142 -6.71 -12.40 -1.65
N ILE A 143 -7.44 -13.50 -1.49
CA ILE A 143 -7.86 -13.97 -0.15
C ILE A 143 -6.62 -14.28 0.70
N PHE A 144 -5.58 -14.90 0.12
CA PHE A 144 -4.33 -15.16 0.83
C PHE A 144 -3.54 -13.89 1.13
N ASP A 145 -3.53 -12.88 0.25
CA ASP A 145 -2.93 -11.57 0.55
C ASP A 145 -3.61 -10.94 1.78
N LYS A 146 -4.95 -10.87 1.80
CA LYS A 146 -5.73 -10.37 2.94
C LYS A 146 -5.47 -11.16 4.24
N LEU A 147 -5.33 -12.49 4.13
CA LEU A 147 -4.97 -13.35 5.27
C LEU A 147 -3.54 -13.05 5.78
N CYS A 148 -2.56 -12.95 4.89
CA CYS A 148 -1.17 -12.65 5.22
C CYS A 148 -1.02 -11.26 5.82
N GLN A 149 -1.73 -10.24 5.33
CA GLN A 149 -1.73 -8.90 5.89
C GLN A 149 -2.19 -8.90 7.35
N ASN A 150 -3.29 -9.60 7.65
CA ASN A 150 -3.77 -9.73 9.03
C ASN A 150 -2.76 -10.49 9.90
N PHE A 151 -2.24 -11.62 9.41
CA PHE A 151 -1.30 -12.45 10.15
C PHE A 151 0.02 -11.71 10.46
N ILE A 152 0.62 -11.04 9.47
CA ILE A 152 1.85 -10.25 9.66
C ILE A 152 1.59 -9.02 10.53
N GLY A 153 0.39 -8.45 10.43
CA GLY A 153 -0.09 -7.37 11.29
C GLY A 153 -0.04 -7.72 12.78
N ASP A 154 -0.22 -8.99 13.14
CA ASP A 154 -0.11 -9.50 14.51
C ASP A 154 1.33 -9.93 14.87
N VAL A 155 2.04 -10.59 13.93
CA VAL A 155 3.39 -11.13 14.16
C VAL A 155 4.45 -10.04 14.37
N LEU A 156 4.40 -8.93 13.63
CA LEU A 156 5.40 -7.87 13.76
C LEU A 156 5.35 -7.11 15.09
N PRO A 157 4.18 -6.71 15.62
CA PRO A 157 4.09 -6.17 16.96
C PRO A 157 4.63 -7.12 18.03
N MET A 158 4.38 -8.44 17.90
CA MET A 158 4.95 -9.44 18.81
C MET A 158 6.47 -9.46 18.74
N LEU A 159 7.05 -9.43 17.52
CA LEU A 159 8.50 -9.32 17.33
C LEU A 159 9.06 -8.05 17.97
N PHE A 160 8.40 -6.90 17.81
CA PHE A 160 8.85 -5.63 18.40
C PHE A 160 8.73 -5.62 19.92
N HIS A 161 7.69 -6.24 20.48
CA HIS A 161 7.55 -6.42 21.92
C HIS A 161 8.68 -7.30 22.47
N SER A 162 8.97 -8.44 21.82
CA SER A 162 10.08 -9.30 22.19
C SER A 162 11.44 -8.59 22.07
N ALA A 163 11.61 -7.70 21.10
CA ALA A 163 12.81 -6.86 20.96
C ALA A 163 12.93 -5.82 22.09
N GLU A 164 11.82 -5.24 22.51
CA GLU A 164 11.76 -4.26 23.61
C GLU A 164 12.11 -4.89 24.95
N GLU A 165 11.53 -6.05 25.26
CA GLU A 165 11.82 -6.77 26.49
C GLU A 165 13.26 -7.29 26.50
N LEU A 166 13.76 -7.77 25.36
CA LEU A 166 15.17 -8.15 25.22
C LEU A 166 16.12 -6.95 25.42
N ALA A 167 15.73 -5.73 25.03
CA ALA A 167 16.54 -4.54 25.26
C ALA A 167 16.57 -4.10 26.74
N ARG A 168 15.47 -4.34 27.49
CA ARG A 168 15.31 -3.92 28.90
C ARG A 168 15.92 -4.90 29.91
N CYS A 169 15.96 -6.21 29.64
CA CYS A 169 16.38 -7.21 30.64
C CYS A 169 17.84 -7.05 31.16
N PRO A 170 18.14 -7.17 32.46
CA PRO A 170 19.54 -7.16 32.94
C PRO A 170 20.36 -8.36 32.40
N PRO A 171 21.70 -8.23 32.24
CA PRO A 171 22.55 -9.23 31.60
C PRO A 171 22.78 -10.53 32.40
N GLU A 172 22.42 -10.59 33.69
CA GLU A 172 22.81 -11.67 34.61
C GLU A 172 21.64 -12.53 35.11
N THR A 173 20.51 -12.57 34.37
CA THR A 173 19.32 -13.33 34.79
C THR A 173 19.01 -14.47 33.81
N GLU A 174 18.60 -15.65 34.31
CA GLU A 174 18.13 -16.78 33.50
C GLU A 174 16.99 -16.41 32.53
N SER A 175 16.27 -15.32 32.81
CA SER A 175 15.25 -14.75 31.92
C SER A 175 15.80 -14.20 30.59
N MET A 176 17.08 -13.84 30.49
CA MET A 176 17.65 -13.32 29.25
C MET A 176 17.72 -14.40 28.16
N LYS A 177 18.03 -15.65 28.50
CA LYS A 177 18.00 -16.78 27.56
C LYS A 177 16.60 -16.99 26.99
N PHE A 178 15.58 -16.90 27.84
CA PHE A 178 14.19 -17.01 27.44
C PHE A 178 13.80 -15.93 26.42
N TRP A 179 14.12 -14.66 26.71
CA TRP A 179 13.81 -13.55 25.79
C TRP A 179 14.57 -13.61 24.47
N ILE A 180 15.83 -14.07 24.48
CA ILE A 180 16.59 -14.33 23.25
C ILE A 180 15.90 -15.40 22.41
N TRP A 181 15.54 -16.54 23.01
CA TRP A 181 14.88 -17.63 22.29
C TRP A 181 13.51 -17.19 21.76
N ARG A 182 12.75 -16.43 22.55
CA ARG A 182 11.47 -15.85 22.12
C ARG A 182 11.66 -14.88 20.94
N PHE A 183 12.63 -13.97 21.00
CA PHE A 183 12.95 -13.06 19.92
C PHE A 183 13.36 -13.80 18.64
N ILE A 184 14.20 -14.84 18.75
CA ILE A 184 14.59 -15.67 17.59
C ILE A 184 13.37 -16.39 17.01
N SER A 185 12.51 -16.96 17.86
CA SER A 185 11.29 -17.66 17.42
C SER A 185 10.33 -16.72 16.68
N ASP A 186 10.06 -15.54 17.26
CA ASP A 186 9.21 -14.51 16.66
C ASP A 186 9.83 -13.98 15.34
N GLN A 187 11.17 -13.84 15.29
CA GLN A 187 11.89 -13.42 14.09
C GLN A 187 11.79 -14.46 12.97
N VAL A 188 11.95 -15.76 13.27
CA VAL A 188 11.80 -16.84 12.29
C VAL A 188 10.38 -16.85 11.74
N LEU A 189 9.37 -16.73 12.61
CA LEU A 189 7.97 -16.66 12.21
C LEU A 189 7.71 -15.47 11.27
N ALA A 190 8.22 -14.29 11.62
CA ALA A 190 8.07 -13.07 10.81
C ALA A 190 8.75 -13.21 9.44
N VAL A 191 9.94 -13.82 9.38
CA VAL A 191 10.67 -14.08 8.12
C VAL A 191 9.87 -15.02 7.23
N VAL A 192 9.40 -16.16 7.76
CA VAL A 192 8.62 -17.15 6.98
C VAL A 192 7.32 -16.53 6.48
N ALA A 193 6.58 -15.84 7.36
CA ALA A 193 5.33 -15.17 6.99
C ALA A 193 5.54 -14.13 5.89
N SER A 194 6.59 -13.30 6.01
CA SER A 194 6.88 -12.25 5.04
C SER A 194 7.37 -12.81 3.70
N ILE A 195 8.10 -13.93 3.68
CA ILE A 195 8.49 -14.63 2.44
C ILE A 195 7.24 -15.15 1.71
N VAL A 196 6.34 -15.84 2.44
CA VAL A 196 5.08 -16.35 1.87
C VAL A 196 4.25 -15.21 1.29
N HIS A 197 4.11 -14.11 2.04
CA HIS A 197 3.37 -12.93 1.58
C HIS A 197 4.01 -12.28 0.34
N SER A 198 5.33 -12.12 0.34
CA SER A 198 6.07 -11.57 -0.82
C SER A 198 5.91 -12.46 -2.06
N PHE A 199 5.87 -13.78 -1.88
CA PHE A 199 5.63 -14.73 -2.98
C PHE A 199 4.22 -14.60 -3.53
N ILE A 200 3.19 -14.51 -2.68
CA ILE A 200 1.80 -14.29 -3.11
C ILE A 200 1.69 -13.01 -3.94
N LEU A 201 2.24 -11.89 -3.44
CA LEU A 201 2.26 -10.61 -4.14
C LEU A 201 3.00 -10.69 -5.48
N LEU A 202 4.11 -11.43 -5.54
CA LEU A 202 4.85 -11.64 -6.79
C LEU A 202 4.02 -12.43 -7.82
N VAL A 203 3.35 -13.51 -7.41
CA VAL A 203 2.50 -14.30 -8.32
C VAL A 203 1.30 -13.48 -8.79
N GLN A 204 0.69 -12.65 -7.93
CA GLN A 204 -0.36 -11.71 -8.35
C GLN A 204 0.14 -10.71 -9.39
N ALA A 205 1.33 -10.13 -9.18
CA ALA A 205 1.92 -9.19 -10.14
C ALA A 205 2.22 -9.85 -11.50
N ILE A 206 2.77 -11.07 -11.49
CA ILE A 206 3.02 -11.86 -12.72
C ILE A 206 1.70 -12.18 -13.42
N THR A 207 0.67 -12.55 -12.66
CA THR A 207 -0.67 -12.83 -13.21
C THR A 207 -1.27 -11.60 -13.87
N LEU A 208 -1.21 -10.43 -13.21
CA LEU A 208 -1.68 -9.18 -13.78
C LEU A 208 -0.92 -8.82 -15.07
N SER A 209 0.40 -8.99 -15.08
CA SER A 209 1.23 -8.78 -16.28
C SER A 209 0.83 -9.69 -17.44
N ALA A 210 0.63 -10.99 -17.16
CA ALA A 210 0.16 -11.95 -18.16
C ALA A 210 -1.22 -11.59 -18.71
N CYS A 211 -2.13 -11.07 -17.87
CA CYS A 211 -3.44 -10.58 -18.32
C CYS A 211 -3.35 -9.32 -19.19
N ILE A 212 -2.41 -8.42 -18.91
CA ILE A 212 -2.17 -7.21 -19.73
C ILE A 212 -1.58 -7.55 -21.09
N VAL A 213 -0.66 -8.52 -21.14
CA VAL A 213 0.03 -8.94 -22.38
C VAL A 213 -0.81 -9.91 -23.22
N SER A 214 -1.81 -10.56 -22.64
CA SER A 214 -2.70 -11.49 -23.35
C SER A 214 -3.80 -10.77 -24.14
N HIS A 215 -4.58 -11.54 -24.90
CA HIS A 215 -5.62 -11.00 -25.79
C HIS A 215 -6.59 -10.04 -25.08
N TYR A 216 -7.16 -9.11 -25.86
CA TYR A 216 -7.98 -7.96 -25.43
C TYR A 216 -9.10 -8.23 -24.40
N ASN A 217 -9.56 -9.48 -24.25
CA ASN A 217 -10.62 -9.83 -23.30
C ASN A 217 -10.12 -10.32 -21.93
N ALA A 218 -8.83 -10.66 -21.77
CA ALA A 218 -8.35 -11.31 -20.56
C ALA A 218 -8.31 -10.37 -19.34
N LEU A 219 -7.75 -9.18 -19.50
CA LEU A 219 -7.67 -8.17 -18.43
C LEU A 219 -9.06 -7.68 -17.97
N PRO A 220 -9.98 -7.24 -18.85
CA PRO A 220 -11.33 -6.89 -18.43
C PRO A 220 -12.07 -8.05 -17.74
N ALA A 221 -11.91 -9.29 -18.23
CA ALA A 221 -12.54 -10.45 -17.61
C ALA A 221 -12.00 -10.73 -16.20
N LEU A 222 -10.67 -10.60 -15.99
CA LEU A 222 -10.06 -10.72 -14.67
C LEU A 222 -10.62 -9.67 -13.72
N LEU A 223 -10.61 -8.40 -14.12
CA LEU A 223 -11.07 -7.29 -13.29
C LEU A 223 -12.55 -7.46 -12.95
N VAL A 224 -13.43 -7.68 -13.94
CA VAL A 224 -14.87 -7.87 -13.69
C VAL A 224 -15.14 -9.06 -12.79
N SER A 225 -14.42 -10.18 -12.96
CA SER A 225 -14.58 -11.34 -12.10
C SER A 225 -14.15 -11.05 -10.66
N ASN A 226 -13.06 -10.30 -10.47
CA ASN A 226 -12.57 -9.96 -9.14
C ASN A 226 -13.57 -9.04 -8.42
N ASN A 227 -13.94 -7.99 -9.13
CA ASN A 227 -14.94 -7.01 -8.75
C ASN A 227 -16.28 -7.64 -8.32
N PHE A 228 -16.74 -8.68 -9.02
CA PHE A 228 -17.96 -9.39 -8.66
C PHE A 228 -17.82 -10.18 -7.35
N ALA A 229 -16.69 -10.86 -7.15
CA ALA A 229 -16.40 -11.58 -5.90
C ALA A 229 -16.31 -10.61 -4.71
N GLU A 230 -15.71 -9.45 -4.93
CA GLU A 230 -15.61 -8.38 -3.96
C GLU A 230 -16.99 -7.82 -3.59
N ILE A 231 -17.79 -7.37 -4.57
CA ILE A 231 -19.15 -6.84 -4.35
C ILE A 231 -20.02 -7.84 -3.57
N LYS A 232 -19.94 -9.13 -3.93
CA LYS A 232 -20.69 -10.19 -3.24
C LYS A 232 -20.44 -10.18 -1.73
N SER A 233 -19.19 -10.01 -1.30
CA SER A 233 -18.84 -10.01 0.12
C SER A 233 -19.47 -8.85 0.90
N TYR A 234 -19.68 -7.70 0.24
CA TYR A 234 -20.20 -6.47 0.85
C TYR A 234 -21.73 -6.38 0.84
N VAL A 235 -22.40 -6.94 -0.17
CA VAL A 235 -23.86 -6.88 -0.30
C VAL A 235 -24.57 -7.75 0.75
N PHE A 236 -24.00 -8.91 1.08
CA PHE A 236 -24.65 -9.88 1.98
C PHE A 236 -24.28 -9.72 3.46
N LYS A 237 -23.33 -8.84 3.80
CA LYS A 237 -22.79 -8.70 5.15
C LYS A 237 -23.12 -7.34 5.74
N GLY A 238 -23.62 -7.33 6.98
CA GLY A 238 -23.77 -6.10 7.76
C GLY A 238 -22.41 -5.59 8.28
N TYR A 239 -22.21 -4.27 8.19
CA TYR A 239 -21.00 -3.60 8.65
C TYR A 239 -21.32 -2.63 9.78
N SER A 240 -20.68 -2.83 10.94
CA SER A 240 -20.63 -1.82 11.97
C SER A 240 -19.71 -0.67 11.54
N ARG A 241 -19.88 0.51 12.14
CA ARG A 241 -18.98 1.66 11.93
C ARG A 241 -17.50 1.31 12.08
N ASP A 242 -17.21 0.43 13.04
CA ASP A 242 -15.89 -0.09 13.34
C ASP A 242 -15.32 -0.99 12.24
N ASN A 243 -16.16 -1.80 11.60
CA ASN A 243 -15.77 -2.64 10.48
C ASN A 243 -15.52 -1.78 9.23
N VAL A 244 -16.33 -0.75 9.00
CA VAL A 244 -16.13 0.20 7.89
C VAL A 244 -14.80 0.93 8.04
N HIS A 245 -14.43 1.36 9.25
CA HIS A 245 -13.15 2.02 9.48
C HIS A 245 -11.95 1.15 9.09
N SER A 246 -11.95 -0.12 9.50
CA SER A 246 -10.90 -1.08 9.15
C SER A 246 -10.88 -1.40 7.65
N MET A 247 -12.06 -1.50 7.03
CA MET A 247 -12.19 -1.80 5.61
C MET A 247 -11.59 -0.69 4.74
N VAL A 248 -11.90 0.58 5.00
CA VAL A 248 -11.34 1.70 4.20
C VAL A 248 -9.80 1.77 4.30
N TYR A 249 -9.26 1.37 5.45
CA TYR A 249 -7.81 1.23 5.63
C TYR A 249 -7.23 0.08 4.80
N SER A 250 -7.95 -1.05 4.72
CA SER A 250 -7.60 -2.15 3.82
C SER A 250 -7.64 -1.71 2.35
N ASP A 251 -8.67 -0.96 1.93
CA ASP A 251 -8.78 -0.44 0.56
C ASP A 251 -7.59 0.48 0.19
N SER A 252 -7.10 1.25 1.17
CA SER A 252 -5.90 2.08 0.99
C SER A 252 -4.61 1.26 0.79
N ILE A 253 -4.51 0.10 1.45
CA ILE A 253 -3.38 -0.84 1.31
C ILE A 253 -3.48 -1.58 -0.02
N GLU A 254 -4.67 -2.01 -0.41
CA GLU A 254 -4.94 -2.67 -1.68
C GLU A 254 -4.52 -1.80 -2.88
N ARG A 255 -4.91 -0.52 -2.88
CA ARG A 255 -4.44 0.44 -3.91
C ARG A 255 -2.92 0.61 -3.93
N PHE A 256 -2.26 0.49 -2.78
CA PHE A 256 -0.80 0.48 -2.72
C PHE A 256 -0.21 -0.79 -3.35
N HIS A 257 -0.79 -1.97 -3.09
CA HIS A 257 -0.40 -3.23 -3.73
C HIS A 257 -0.60 -3.18 -5.25
N ILE A 258 -1.76 -2.70 -5.73
CA ILE A 258 -2.04 -2.50 -7.15
C ILE A 258 -0.97 -1.59 -7.79
N SER A 259 -0.60 -0.50 -7.11
CA SER A 259 0.45 0.41 -7.59
C SER A 259 1.83 -0.28 -7.67
N ALA A 260 2.15 -1.17 -6.72
CA ALA A 260 3.36 -1.99 -6.78
C ALA A 260 3.31 -3.02 -7.92
N PHE A 261 2.16 -3.61 -8.22
CA PHE A 261 1.97 -4.52 -9.36
C PHE A 261 2.11 -3.77 -10.69
N ILE A 262 1.58 -2.55 -10.80
CA ILE A 262 1.77 -1.72 -12.00
C ILE A 262 3.24 -1.36 -12.21
N LEU A 263 3.98 -1.06 -11.13
CA LEU A 263 5.43 -0.87 -11.22
C LEU A 263 6.15 -2.14 -11.69
N PHE A 264 5.67 -3.32 -11.26
CA PHE A 264 6.16 -4.59 -11.77
C PHE A 264 5.94 -4.74 -13.27
N VAL A 265 4.73 -4.46 -13.75
CA VAL A 265 4.40 -4.53 -15.18
C VAL A 265 5.21 -3.52 -15.98
N LEU A 266 5.45 -2.32 -15.45
CA LEU A 266 6.33 -1.33 -16.07
C LEU A 266 7.75 -1.88 -16.26
N ALA A 267 8.32 -2.45 -15.19
CA ALA A 267 9.66 -3.01 -15.23
C ALA A 267 9.79 -4.16 -16.23
N GLN A 268 8.79 -5.05 -16.31
CA GLN A 268 8.77 -6.11 -17.32
C GLN A 268 8.68 -5.56 -18.74
N ASN A 269 7.82 -4.57 -19.01
CA ASN A 269 7.75 -3.96 -20.33
C ASN A 269 9.08 -3.28 -20.72
N ILE A 270 9.79 -2.66 -19.78
CA ILE A 270 11.12 -2.09 -20.04
C ILE A 270 12.15 -3.16 -20.43
N LEU A 271 12.06 -4.36 -19.85
CA LEU A 271 13.03 -5.44 -20.04
C LEU A 271 12.73 -6.36 -21.24
N GLU A 272 11.45 -6.64 -21.50
CA GLU A 272 11.03 -7.72 -22.40
C GLU A 272 10.25 -7.24 -23.63
N ALA A 273 9.70 -6.02 -23.64
CA ALA A 273 8.82 -5.60 -24.73
C ALA A 273 9.60 -5.15 -25.97
N GLU A 274 9.26 -5.73 -27.12
CA GLU A 274 9.73 -5.31 -28.44
C GLU A 274 8.76 -4.31 -29.08
N GLY A 275 9.24 -3.13 -29.48
CA GLY A 275 8.43 -2.11 -30.17
C GLY A 275 7.75 -1.08 -29.25
N PRO A 276 6.79 -0.29 -29.76
CA PRO A 276 6.14 0.79 -29.02
C PRO A 276 5.10 0.26 -28.04
N TRP A 277 5.50 0.01 -26.79
CA TRP A 277 4.64 -0.51 -25.73
C TRP A 277 3.98 0.58 -24.85
N PHE A 278 4.55 1.78 -24.80
CA PHE A 278 4.19 2.80 -23.81
C PHE A 278 2.72 3.26 -23.89
N GLY A 279 2.19 3.44 -25.11
CA GLY A 279 0.78 3.83 -25.29
C GLY A 279 -0.19 2.79 -24.73
N SER A 280 -0.01 1.53 -25.13
CA SER A 280 -0.79 0.40 -24.63
C SER A 280 -0.65 0.23 -23.12
N PHE A 281 0.54 0.42 -22.57
CA PHE A 281 0.79 0.36 -21.13
C PHE A 281 -0.03 1.40 -20.36
N ILE A 282 -0.05 2.67 -20.81
CA ILE A 282 -0.85 3.73 -20.19
C ILE A 282 -2.35 3.42 -20.26
N SER A 283 -2.85 2.93 -21.41
CA SER A 283 -4.24 2.53 -21.55
C SER A 283 -4.63 1.40 -20.60
N ASN A 284 -3.78 0.39 -20.43
CA ASN A 284 -4.02 -0.72 -19.50
C ASN A 284 -4.00 -0.28 -18.03
N ILE A 285 -3.07 0.59 -17.64
CA ILE A 285 -3.05 1.16 -16.28
C ILE A 285 -4.33 1.94 -16.00
N LEU A 286 -4.73 2.80 -16.94
CA LEU A 286 -5.95 3.58 -16.81
C LEU A 286 -7.15 2.64 -16.63
N LEU A 287 -7.21 1.55 -17.40
CA LEU A 287 -8.27 0.56 -17.27
C LEU A 287 -8.30 -0.08 -15.87
N VAL A 288 -7.15 -0.54 -15.36
CA VAL A 288 -7.05 -1.14 -14.02
C VAL A 288 -7.54 -0.16 -12.94
N TYR A 289 -7.05 1.09 -12.94
CA TYR A 289 -7.49 2.09 -11.97
C TYR A 289 -8.94 2.51 -12.12
N LEU A 290 -9.48 2.54 -13.35
CA LEU A 290 -10.90 2.88 -13.58
C LEU A 290 -11.83 1.80 -13.03
N PHE A 291 -11.51 0.52 -13.25
CA PHE A 291 -12.28 -0.59 -12.67
C PHE A 291 -12.20 -0.57 -11.14
N GLU A 292 -10.99 -0.42 -10.59
CA GLU A 292 -10.78 -0.32 -9.14
C GLU A 292 -11.59 0.82 -8.53
N MET A 293 -11.46 2.02 -9.12
CA MET A 293 -12.22 3.18 -8.66
C MET A 293 -13.72 2.93 -8.73
N GLY A 294 -14.20 2.36 -9.85
CA GLY A 294 -15.59 2.00 -10.09
C GLY A 294 -16.17 1.09 -9.01
N ILE A 295 -15.41 0.07 -8.59
CA ILE A 295 -15.83 -0.83 -7.52
C ILE A 295 -15.83 -0.17 -6.17
N ASP A 296 -14.84 0.65 -5.85
CA ASP A 296 -14.86 1.42 -4.61
C ASP A 296 -16.10 2.34 -4.55
N ILE A 297 -16.51 2.96 -5.67
CA ILE A 297 -17.75 3.74 -5.74
C ILE A 297 -18.95 2.88 -5.35
N ILE A 298 -19.08 1.72 -6.00
CA ILE A 298 -20.20 0.81 -5.78
C ILE A 298 -20.18 0.32 -4.33
N LYS A 299 -19.06 -0.21 -3.87
CA LYS A 299 -18.83 -0.73 -2.52
C LYS A 299 -19.22 0.28 -1.44
N HIS A 300 -18.67 1.49 -1.46
CA HIS A 300 -18.96 2.48 -0.44
C HIS A 300 -20.37 3.06 -0.55
N SER A 301 -20.93 3.16 -1.76
CA SER A 301 -22.34 3.57 -1.93
C SER A 301 -23.30 2.55 -1.33
N PHE A 302 -23.06 1.26 -1.56
CA PHE A 302 -23.85 0.18 -0.96
C PHE A 302 -23.72 0.17 0.55
N ILE A 303 -22.49 0.22 1.08
CA ILE A 303 -22.25 0.17 2.53
C ILE A 303 -22.87 1.36 3.24
N ALA A 304 -22.71 2.57 2.70
CA ALA A 304 -23.27 3.78 3.28
C ALA A 304 -24.80 3.71 3.35
N LYS A 305 -25.45 3.27 2.25
CA LYS A 305 -26.90 3.17 2.15
C LYS A 305 -27.50 2.05 3.01
N PHE A 306 -26.95 0.83 2.93
CA PHE A 306 -27.51 -0.34 3.61
C PHE A 306 -27.22 -0.39 5.11
N ASN A 307 -26.10 0.19 5.56
CA ASN A 307 -25.72 0.20 6.97
C ASN A 307 -25.99 1.55 7.67
N ASN A 308 -26.69 2.49 7.00
CA ASN A 308 -26.98 3.83 7.49
C ASN A 308 -25.74 4.57 8.04
N ILE A 309 -24.60 4.44 7.36
CA ILE A 309 -23.36 5.11 7.75
C ILE A 309 -23.44 6.56 7.27
N ALA A 310 -23.50 7.51 8.21
CA ALA A 310 -23.50 8.92 7.87
C ALA A 310 -22.18 9.32 7.16
N PRO A 311 -22.20 10.20 6.15
CA PRO A 311 -20.98 10.70 5.48
C PRO A 311 -19.96 11.36 6.43
N ILE A 312 -20.44 11.84 7.58
CA ILE A 312 -19.63 12.42 8.66
C ILE A 312 -18.67 11.36 9.24
N ALA A 313 -19.05 10.07 9.27
CA ALA A 313 -18.20 9.00 9.78
C ALA A 313 -16.87 8.89 9.02
N TYR A 314 -16.89 9.00 7.68
CA TYR A 314 -15.67 9.01 6.86
C TYR A 314 -14.79 10.25 7.15
N SER A 315 -15.40 11.40 7.43
CA SER A 315 -14.67 12.61 7.82
C SER A 315 -13.98 12.45 9.17
N GLU A 316 -14.61 11.76 10.12
CA GLU A 316 -14.03 11.43 11.42
C GLU A 316 -12.90 10.39 11.30
N PHE A 317 -13.07 9.36 10.46
CA PHE A 317 -12.00 8.41 10.16
C PHE A 317 -10.77 9.11 9.57
N LEU A 318 -10.98 10.08 8.67
CA LEU A 318 -9.90 10.93 8.15
C LEU A 318 -9.29 11.83 9.21
N GLU A 319 -10.07 12.37 10.15
CA GLU A 319 -9.53 13.14 11.28
C GLU A 319 -8.61 12.27 12.15
N VAL A 320 -9.01 11.03 12.43
CA VAL A 320 -8.20 10.05 13.19
C VAL A 320 -6.90 9.75 12.45
N LEU A 321 -6.94 9.48 11.13
CA LEU A 321 -5.75 9.23 10.32
C LEU A 321 -4.80 10.44 10.28
N CYS A 322 -5.35 11.65 10.16
CA CYS A 322 -4.56 12.89 10.18
C CYS A 322 -3.90 13.13 11.54
N LYS A 323 -4.62 12.87 12.65
CA LYS A 323 -4.05 12.97 14.01
C LYS A 323 -2.93 11.94 14.23
N GLN A 324 -3.11 10.70 13.74
CA GLN A 324 -2.08 9.66 13.77
C GLN A 324 -0.82 10.12 13.01
N THR A 325 -1.01 10.71 11.82
CA THR A 325 0.09 11.22 10.96
C THR A 325 0.89 12.34 11.63
N LEU A 326 0.25 13.16 12.46
CA LEU A 326 0.89 14.25 13.20
C LEU A 326 1.51 13.81 14.53
N HIS A 327 1.47 12.52 14.86
CA HIS A 327 1.85 12.00 16.18
C HIS A 327 1.09 12.67 17.34
N MET A 328 -0.14 13.16 17.08
CA MET A 328 -0.99 13.82 18.08
C MET A 328 -1.92 12.82 18.80
N GLN A 329 -1.77 11.52 18.57
CA GLN A 329 -2.62 10.50 19.21
C GLN A 329 -2.17 10.20 20.64
N THR A 330 -3.13 10.26 21.56
CA THR A 330 -3.03 9.72 22.92
C THR A 330 -3.15 8.19 22.88
N GLU A 331 -2.46 7.48 23.79
CA GLU A 331 -2.22 6.01 23.83
C GLU A 331 -3.46 5.08 23.79
N GLY A 332 -4.68 5.60 23.68
CA GLY A 332 -5.94 4.83 23.74
C GLY A 332 -6.67 4.58 22.40
N ALA A 333 -6.13 5.00 21.25
CA ALA A 333 -6.82 4.83 19.97
C ALA A 333 -6.68 3.40 19.42
N LYS A 334 -7.72 2.57 19.62
CA LYS A 334 -7.77 1.13 19.31
C LYS A 334 -7.54 0.72 17.85
N LYS A 335 -7.42 1.65 16.89
CA LYS A 335 -7.30 1.32 15.45
C LYS A 335 -6.32 2.23 14.71
N LYS A 336 -5.08 1.75 14.62
CA LYS A 336 -3.99 2.36 13.85
C LYS A 336 -3.98 1.74 12.45
N LEU A 337 -3.76 2.54 11.40
CA LEU A 337 -3.43 1.98 10.08
C LEU A 337 -2.10 1.21 10.21
N THR A 338 -2.17 -0.11 10.32
CA THR A 338 -1.03 -1.03 10.45
C THR A 338 -0.60 -1.54 9.08
N PHE A 339 -0.14 -0.64 8.23
CA PHE A 339 0.46 -1.04 6.96
C PHE A 339 1.88 -1.55 7.18
N VAL A 340 2.13 -2.78 6.74
CA VAL A 340 3.44 -3.43 6.79
C VAL A 340 4.05 -3.42 5.37
N PRO A 341 5.00 -2.51 5.08
CA PRO A 341 5.55 -2.37 3.74
C PRO A 341 6.55 -3.46 3.33
N LEU A 342 6.86 -4.44 4.19
CA LEU A 342 7.95 -5.40 3.98
C LEU A 342 7.78 -6.24 2.70
N ALA A 343 6.62 -6.88 2.52
CA ALA A 343 6.40 -7.75 1.37
C ALA A 343 6.35 -6.97 0.04
N PRO A 344 5.62 -5.84 -0.09
CA PRO A 344 5.70 -5.01 -1.28
C PRO A 344 7.12 -4.50 -1.55
N ALA A 345 7.92 -4.20 -0.52
CA ALA A 345 9.31 -3.77 -0.69
C ALA A 345 10.18 -4.89 -1.27
N CYS A 346 10.05 -6.13 -0.80
CA CYS A 346 10.74 -7.27 -1.35
C CYS A 346 10.43 -7.45 -2.85
N VAL A 347 9.14 -7.37 -3.23
CA VAL A 347 8.71 -7.48 -4.64
C VAL A 347 9.28 -6.34 -5.49
N VAL A 348 9.16 -5.09 -5.03
CA VAL A 348 9.68 -3.93 -5.77
C VAL A 348 11.19 -4.01 -5.96
N ILE A 349 11.95 -4.38 -4.92
CA ILE A 349 13.42 -4.54 -5.00
C ILE A 349 13.77 -5.66 -5.99
N ARG A 350 13.12 -6.82 -5.90
CA ARG A 350 13.32 -7.97 -6.80
C ARG A 350 13.15 -7.59 -8.28
N VAL A 351 12.24 -6.67 -8.55
CA VAL A 351 11.83 -6.31 -9.92
C VAL A 351 12.65 -5.16 -10.48
N LEU A 352 13.00 -4.20 -9.64
CA LEU A 352 13.89 -3.11 -10.03
C LEU A 352 15.35 -3.57 -10.17
N ALA A 353 15.78 -4.62 -9.45
CA ALA A 353 17.15 -5.15 -9.52
C ALA A 353 17.62 -5.49 -10.96
N PRO A 354 16.89 -6.26 -11.79
CA PRO A 354 17.29 -6.51 -13.18
C PRO A 354 17.25 -5.27 -14.07
N VAL A 355 16.27 -4.36 -13.87
CA VAL A 355 16.22 -3.06 -14.58
C VAL A 355 17.47 -2.25 -14.27
N TYR A 356 17.90 -2.26 -13.01
CA TYR A 356 19.12 -1.59 -12.58
C TYR A 356 20.37 -2.22 -13.18
N ALA A 357 20.42 -3.56 -13.22
CA ALA A 357 21.53 -4.31 -13.79
C ALA A 357 21.69 -4.06 -15.30
N ALA A 358 20.57 -3.93 -16.04
CA ALA A 358 20.58 -3.67 -17.48
C ALA A 358 21.12 -2.27 -17.84
N ASN A 359 20.96 -1.29 -16.95
CA ASN A 359 21.42 0.09 -17.16
C ASN A 359 22.89 0.32 -16.76
N LEU A 360 23.58 -0.69 -16.21
CA LEU A 360 24.98 -0.58 -15.82
C LEU A 360 25.91 -0.79 -17.03
N PRO A 361 26.89 0.09 -17.27
CA PRO A 361 27.77 -0.02 -18.42
C PRO A 361 28.74 -1.22 -18.29
N TYR A 362 28.99 -1.91 -19.41
CA TYR A 362 29.87 -3.08 -19.48
C TYR A 362 31.34 -2.64 -19.38
N ASN A 363 31.85 -2.57 -18.15
CA ASN A 363 33.18 -2.04 -17.84
C ASN A 363 33.95 -2.96 -16.88
N PRO A 364 35.29 -2.85 -16.81
CA PRO A 364 36.09 -3.62 -15.86
C PRO A 364 35.60 -3.44 -14.41
N LEU A 365 35.78 -4.48 -13.59
CA LEU A 365 35.23 -4.61 -12.22
C LEU A 365 35.27 -3.32 -11.37
N ARG A 366 36.42 -2.62 -11.33
CA ARG A 366 36.57 -1.38 -10.54
C ARG A 366 35.67 -0.26 -11.01
N TRP A 367 35.56 -0.07 -12.33
CA TRP A 367 34.73 0.98 -12.91
C TRP A 367 33.25 0.61 -12.82
N ARG A 368 32.91 -0.68 -12.95
CA ARG A 368 31.55 -1.18 -12.69
C ARG A 368 31.10 -0.90 -11.24
N LEU A 369 31.97 -1.16 -10.26
CA LEU A 369 31.68 -0.84 -8.85
C LEU A 369 31.48 0.66 -8.63
N PHE A 370 32.28 1.52 -9.25
CA PHE A 370 32.09 2.97 -9.20
C PHE A 370 30.70 3.38 -9.72
N TRP A 371 30.26 2.87 -10.87
CA TRP A 371 28.92 3.16 -11.40
C TRP A 371 27.81 2.61 -10.50
N ILE A 372 27.97 1.40 -9.93
CA ILE A 372 27.00 0.85 -8.97
C ILE A 372 26.86 1.78 -7.76
N LEU A 373 27.97 2.25 -7.19
CA LEU A 373 27.95 3.18 -6.06
C LEU A 373 27.34 4.53 -6.44
N LEU A 374 27.69 5.06 -7.61
CA LEU A 374 27.16 6.34 -8.09
C LEU A 374 25.65 6.27 -8.33
N PHE A 375 25.19 5.30 -9.11
CA PHE A 375 23.76 5.12 -9.36
C PHE A 375 23.02 4.87 -8.04
N SER A 376 23.56 4.02 -7.14
CA SER A 376 22.88 3.71 -5.87
C SER A 376 22.79 4.93 -4.96
N ALA A 377 23.83 5.78 -4.92
CA ALA A 377 23.79 7.07 -4.25
C ALA A 377 22.75 8.01 -4.87
N ILE A 378 22.68 8.12 -6.20
CA ILE A 378 21.66 8.94 -6.90
C ILE A 378 20.26 8.44 -6.57
N THR A 379 20.01 7.14 -6.69
CA THR A 379 18.71 6.52 -6.39
C THR A 379 18.33 6.75 -4.93
N TYR A 380 19.27 6.62 -4.00
CA TYR A 380 19.04 6.88 -2.59
C TYR A 380 18.70 8.36 -2.31
N ILE A 381 19.41 9.30 -2.95
CA ILE A 381 19.11 10.74 -2.85
C ILE A 381 17.73 11.05 -3.45
N MET A 382 17.38 10.44 -4.58
CA MET A 382 16.05 10.60 -5.19
C MET A 382 14.95 10.07 -4.26
N LEU A 383 15.09 8.86 -3.73
CA LEU A 383 14.10 8.26 -2.81
C LEU A 383 13.97 9.05 -1.50
N THR A 384 15.08 9.54 -0.94
CA THR A 384 15.05 10.38 0.27
C THR A 384 14.39 11.73 0.00
N SER A 385 14.69 12.37 -1.14
CA SER A 385 14.03 13.62 -1.54
C SER A 385 12.51 13.43 -1.74
N LEU A 386 12.11 12.33 -2.37
CA LEU A 386 10.71 11.96 -2.56
C LEU A 386 10.01 11.71 -1.22
N LYS A 387 10.68 11.01 -0.30
CA LYS A 387 10.18 10.78 1.06
C LYS A 387 9.94 12.09 1.80
N VAL A 388 10.92 13.01 1.77
CA VAL A 388 10.81 14.30 2.44
C VAL A 388 9.67 15.12 1.83
N LEU A 389 9.55 15.13 0.49
CA LEU A 389 8.47 15.81 -0.21
C LEU A 389 7.08 15.28 0.22
N ILE A 390 6.88 13.97 0.16
CA ILE A 390 5.60 13.34 0.53
C ILE A 390 5.31 13.55 2.01
N GLY A 391 6.31 13.40 2.89
CA GLY A 391 6.17 13.64 4.32
C GLY A 391 5.73 15.08 4.62
N MET A 392 6.33 16.08 3.97
CA MET A 392 5.94 17.48 4.13
C MET A 392 4.52 17.74 3.62
N VAL A 393 4.17 17.22 2.43
CA VAL A 393 2.82 17.36 1.86
C VAL A 393 1.78 16.75 2.79
N LEU A 394 2.06 15.54 3.30
CA LEU A 394 1.17 14.80 4.17
C LEU A 394 0.98 15.50 5.53
N GLN A 395 2.07 15.97 6.15
CA GLN A 395 1.99 16.75 7.39
C GLN A 395 1.22 18.06 7.20
N LYS A 396 1.47 18.78 6.10
CA LYS A 396 0.76 20.02 5.78
C LYS A 396 -0.73 19.77 5.55
N HIS A 397 -1.08 18.71 4.82
CA HIS A 397 -2.46 18.30 4.60
C HIS A 397 -3.15 17.91 5.91
N ALA A 398 -2.50 17.09 6.74
CA ALA A 398 -3.02 16.66 8.03
C ALA A 398 -3.26 17.83 8.99
N ARG A 399 -2.31 18.79 9.11
CA ARG A 399 -2.50 20.00 9.93
C ARG A 399 -3.66 20.84 9.42
N TRP A 400 -3.72 21.05 8.11
CA TRP A 400 -4.81 21.81 7.50
C TRP A 400 -6.17 21.17 7.78
N TYR A 401 -6.26 19.84 7.66
CA TYR A 401 -7.50 19.10 7.87
C TYR A 401 -7.93 19.11 9.34
N VAL A 402 -7.02 18.84 10.29
CA VAL A 402 -7.33 18.89 11.73
C VAL A 402 -7.78 20.30 12.15
N ASN A 403 -7.09 21.35 11.69
CA ASN A 403 -7.48 22.74 11.97
C ASN A 403 -8.83 23.12 11.34
N ARG A 404 -9.19 22.49 10.21
CA ARG A 404 -10.52 22.67 9.60
C ARG A 404 -11.61 21.99 10.45
N CYS A 405 -11.36 20.80 10.97
CA CYS A 405 -12.29 20.09 11.86
C CYS A 405 -12.49 20.84 13.19
N GLN A 406 -11.41 21.33 13.80
CA GLN A 406 -11.49 22.10 15.05
C GLN A 406 -12.31 23.38 14.88
N ARG A 407 -12.09 24.14 13.79
CA ARG A 407 -12.89 25.35 13.51
C ARG A 407 -14.37 25.04 13.33
N ARG A 408 -14.73 23.95 12.63
CA ARG A 408 -16.13 23.52 12.51
C ARG A 408 -16.77 23.20 13.86
N LYS A 409 -16.04 22.51 14.75
CA LYS A 409 -16.52 22.18 16.11
C LYS A 409 -16.73 23.44 16.96
N GLN A 410 -15.85 24.44 16.84
CA GLN A 410 -16.00 25.71 17.55
C GLN A 410 -17.23 26.50 17.10
N HIS A 411 -17.53 26.53 15.80
CA HIS A 411 -18.74 27.20 15.29
C HIS A 411 -20.03 26.53 15.77
N LEU A 412 -20.06 25.20 15.89
CA LEU A 412 -21.22 24.46 16.40
C LEU A 412 -21.49 24.64 17.91
N HIS A 413 -20.53 25.19 18.68
CA HIS A 413 -20.69 25.46 20.11
C HIS A 413 -20.95 26.94 20.42
N ALA A 414 -20.90 27.81 19.41
CA ALA A 414 -21.13 29.25 19.54
C ALA A 414 -22.56 29.67 19.18
N ASP A 415 -23.33 28.77 18.55
CA ASP A 415 -24.77 28.84 18.32
C ASP A 415 -25.49 27.96 19.37
#